data_AF-A0A9R1KNF1-F1
#
_entry.id   AF-A0A9R1KNF1-F1
#
_cell.length_a   1.000
_cell.length_b   1.000
_cell.length_c   1.000
_cell.angle_alpha   90.00
_cell.angle_beta   90.00
_cell.angle_gamma   90.00
#
_symmetry.space_group_name_H-M   'P 1'
#
loop_
_entity.id
_entity.type
_entity.pdbx_description
1 polymer ?
#
loop_
_entity_poly.entity_id
_entity_poly.type
_entity_poly.pdbx_seq_one_letter_code
_entity_poly.pdbx_strand_id
1 'polypeptide(L)'
;MDSRALCTVALIILFLPLCGSDDRLVPGKSLYPGNTIISDGGTFSLGFFNPSNSTPAKLYLGIWYNNISEFTVVWVANRETPVTNITSFAPMLSLTNTSNLIISEANNSVRILWTRANVTTISPGSSTPTAVLLNTGNLIIRLSNGTTVWQSFDHRTDTLLPGMKMRIKYSTNGTGDRLVSWKGPNDPSPGRFSYGGDPDTPLQVFLWDGESLVTRGNPWTGIQVTSVSQKQLAGTMSFSDLIMYIAVVDNGDEIYGTYSLSEGAPLTRSVLTYSGEYYLKSWSSNLSAWVVLMKWPAVECNLHGYCGPYGYCDETAAPVPMCKCLDGFEPTNKEEWTSGRFLAGCQRKEQLHGCDGNFLALPAMKSPDKLALIGGGTSTFEECAAECNHNCSCVGYVYRNASSGRSGGDITACMVWSGG
;
A
#
# COMPACT_ATOMS: atom_id res chain seq x y z
N MET A 1 -54.59 -63.91 -17.69
CA MET A 1 -54.18 -62.65 -17.02
C MET A 1 -52.74 -62.84 -16.61
N ASP A 2 -51.78 -62.51 -17.46
CA ASP A 2 -50.36 -62.57 -17.12
C ASP A 2 -49.79 -61.16 -17.05
N SER A 3 -49.32 -60.83 -15.86
CA SER A 3 -48.92 -59.50 -15.42
C SER A 3 -47.50 -59.19 -15.90
N ARG A 4 -47.34 -58.11 -16.66
CA ARG A 4 -46.03 -57.59 -17.08
C ARG A 4 -45.33 -56.93 -15.89
N ALA A 5 -44.23 -57.50 -15.44
CA ALA A 5 -43.33 -56.87 -14.48
C ALA A 5 -42.51 -55.77 -15.19
N LEU A 6 -42.79 -54.51 -14.88
CA LEU A 6 -41.89 -53.39 -15.20
C LEU A 6 -40.79 -53.34 -14.13
N CYS A 7 -39.54 -53.61 -14.52
CA CYS A 7 -38.37 -53.26 -13.72
C CYS A 7 -38.09 -51.76 -13.89
N THR A 8 -38.45 -50.96 -12.89
CA THR A 8 -37.99 -49.57 -12.75
C THR A 8 -36.57 -49.58 -12.18
N VAL A 9 -35.58 -49.22 -13.00
CA VAL A 9 -34.22 -48.96 -12.55
C VAL A 9 -34.19 -47.56 -11.94
N ALA A 10 -34.06 -47.48 -10.61
CA ALA A 10 -33.86 -46.21 -9.91
C ALA A 10 -32.40 -45.79 -10.04
N LEU A 11 -32.15 -44.72 -10.81
CA LEU A 11 -30.83 -44.10 -10.93
C LEU A 11 -30.55 -43.28 -9.66
N ILE A 12 -29.75 -43.82 -8.75
CA ILE A 12 -29.30 -43.09 -7.56
C ILE A 12 -28.22 -42.10 -8.00
N ILE A 13 -28.60 -40.83 -8.19
CA ILE A 13 -27.66 -39.73 -8.40
C ILE A 13 -26.99 -39.48 -7.04
N LEU A 14 -25.83 -40.10 -6.82
CA LEU A 14 -24.91 -39.73 -5.75
C LEU A 14 -24.41 -38.31 -6.06
N PHE A 15 -25.01 -37.31 -5.41
CA PHE A 15 -24.38 -36.02 -5.24
C PHE A 15 -23.11 -36.27 -4.42
N LEU A 16 -22.00 -36.53 -5.10
CA LEU A 16 -20.68 -36.31 -4.52
C LEU A 16 -20.72 -34.86 -4.00
N PRO A 17 -20.44 -34.60 -2.71
CA PRO A 17 -20.28 -33.22 -2.28
C PRO A 17 -19.19 -32.67 -3.19
N LEU A 18 -19.54 -31.66 -4.01
CA LEU A 18 -18.50 -30.85 -4.64
C LEU A 18 -17.55 -30.51 -3.50
N CYS A 19 -16.28 -30.88 -3.66
CA CYS A 19 -15.24 -30.58 -2.69
C CYS A 19 -15.12 -29.06 -2.69
N GLY A 20 -16.00 -28.41 -1.93
CA GLY A 20 -16.03 -26.98 -1.74
C GLY A 20 -14.73 -26.62 -1.06
N SER A 21 -14.11 -25.56 -1.53
CA SER A 21 -12.97 -24.96 -0.87
C SER A 21 -13.35 -24.69 0.60
N ASP A 22 -12.61 -25.26 1.55
CA ASP A 22 -12.82 -24.95 2.96
C ASP A 22 -12.12 -23.62 3.26
N ASP A 23 -12.84 -22.52 3.02
CA ASP A 23 -12.39 -21.14 3.17
C ASP A 23 -12.39 -20.67 4.64
N ARG A 24 -12.63 -21.59 5.59
CA ARG A 24 -12.93 -21.26 6.99
C ARG A 24 -12.05 -22.00 7.99
N LEU A 25 -11.75 -21.30 9.08
CA LEU A 25 -11.22 -21.88 10.31
C LEU A 25 -12.21 -21.61 11.43
N VAL A 26 -12.67 -22.67 12.09
CA VAL A 26 -13.61 -22.62 13.21
C VAL A 26 -12.92 -23.10 14.50
N PRO A 27 -13.39 -22.70 15.68
CA PRO A 27 -12.85 -23.22 16.93
C PRO A 27 -12.90 -24.75 16.99
N GLY A 28 -11.82 -25.35 17.50
CA GLY A 28 -11.65 -26.81 17.56
C GLY A 28 -11.07 -27.44 16.28
N LYS A 29 -10.99 -26.69 15.17
CA LYS A 29 -10.25 -27.09 13.96
C LYS A 29 -8.92 -26.36 13.93
N SER A 30 -7.83 -27.11 13.72
CA SER A 30 -6.47 -26.57 13.60
C SER A 30 -5.93 -26.73 12.18
N LEU A 31 -5.14 -25.77 11.74
CA LEU A 31 -4.38 -25.83 10.48
C LEU A 31 -2.91 -26.14 10.80
N TYR A 32 -2.36 -27.17 10.18
CA TYR A 32 -0.99 -27.62 10.34
C TYR A 32 -0.16 -27.33 9.07
N PRO A 33 1.18 -27.26 9.18
CA PRO A 33 2.06 -27.19 8.01
C PRO A 33 1.75 -28.29 6.98
N GLY A 34 1.72 -27.92 5.70
CA GLY A 34 1.32 -28.79 4.59
C GLY A 34 -0.16 -28.72 4.23
N ASN A 35 -1.02 -28.21 5.13
CA ASN A 35 -2.43 -27.96 4.86
C ASN A 35 -2.68 -26.47 4.60
N THR A 36 -3.74 -26.18 3.84
CA THR A 36 -4.12 -24.82 3.47
C THR A 36 -5.63 -24.57 3.62
N ILE A 37 -5.99 -23.31 3.83
CA ILE A 37 -7.35 -22.79 3.68
C ILE A 37 -7.37 -22.02 2.36
N ILE A 38 -8.28 -22.37 1.47
CA ILE A 38 -8.36 -21.76 0.14
C ILE A 38 -9.63 -20.89 0.10
N SER A 39 -9.54 -19.66 -0.42
CA SER A 39 -10.69 -18.79 -0.59
C SER A 39 -11.74 -19.45 -1.49
N ASP A 40 -13.03 -19.20 -1.27
CA ASP A 40 -14.15 -19.82 -2.02
C ASP A 40 -13.95 -19.85 -3.56
N GLY A 41 -13.47 -18.75 -4.14
CA GLY A 41 -13.19 -18.62 -5.58
C GLY A 41 -11.83 -19.19 -6.03
N GLY A 42 -11.07 -19.82 -5.14
CA GLY A 42 -9.79 -20.48 -5.43
C GLY A 42 -8.58 -19.56 -5.65
N THR A 43 -8.75 -18.23 -5.58
CA THR A 43 -7.69 -17.25 -5.89
C THR A 43 -6.59 -17.19 -4.85
N PHE A 44 -6.93 -17.26 -3.56
CA PHE A 44 -5.98 -17.10 -2.46
C PHE A 44 -5.92 -18.36 -1.59
N SER A 45 -4.74 -18.62 -1.02
CA SER A 45 -4.51 -19.68 -0.04
C SER A 45 -3.80 -19.13 1.18
N LEU A 46 -4.20 -19.61 2.37
CA LEU A 46 -3.58 -19.34 3.66
C LEU A 46 -2.95 -20.62 4.21
N GLY A 47 -1.70 -20.53 4.68
CA GLY A 47 -1.03 -21.66 5.34
C GLY A 47 0.40 -21.34 5.78
N PHE A 48 1.12 -22.38 6.23
CA PHE A 48 2.52 -22.24 6.63
C PHE A 48 3.47 -22.42 5.44
N PHE A 49 4.52 -21.60 5.37
CA PHE A 49 5.56 -21.68 4.34
C PHE A 49 6.97 -21.42 4.93
N ASN A 50 8.00 -21.89 4.23
CA ASN A 50 9.42 -21.65 4.56
C ASN A 50 10.12 -21.03 3.34
N PRO A 51 10.42 -19.71 3.35
CA PRO A 51 11.02 -19.02 2.21
C PRO A 51 12.52 -19.28 2.06
N SER A 52 13.22 -19.70 3.11
CA SER A 52 14.70 -19.72 3.16
C SER A 52 15.32 -21.11 3.02
N ASN A 53 14.51 -22.17 2.97
CA ASN A 53 14.96 -23.56 3.10
C ASN A 53 15.98 -23.76 4.24
N SER A 54 15.87 -22.94 5.30
CA SER A 54 16.79 -22.95 6.42
C SER A 54 16.69 -24.25 7.21
N THR A 55 17.78 -24.61 7.87
CA THR A 55 17.84 -25.72 8.84
C THR A 55 18.33 -25.18 10.19
N PRO A 56 17.49 -25.18 11.24
CA PRO A 56 16.09 -25.62 11.27
C PRO A 56 15.16 -24.68 10.48
N ALA A 57 14.07 -25.23 9.95
CA ALA A 57 13.14 -24.50 9.08
C ALA A 57 12.42 -23.39 9.84
N LYS A 58 12.53 -22.16 9.32
CA LYS A 58 11.73 -21.02 9.78
C LYS A 58 10.39 -21.02 9.04
N LEU A 59 9.32 -21.28 9.79
CA LEU A 59 7.95 -21.28 9.30
C LEU A 59 7.26 -19.95 9.57
N TYR A 60 6.58 -19.48 8.53
CA TYR A 60 5.74 -18.30 8.53
C TYR A 60 4.33 -18.69 8.13
N LEU A 61 3.32 -18.10 8.76
CA LEU A 61 1.94 -18.14 8.31
C LEU A 61 1.74 -17.00 7.32
N GLY A 62 1.26 -17.29 6.11
CA GLY A 62 1.05 -16.28 5.09
C GLY A 62 -0.12 -16.58 4.17
N ILE A 63 -0.48 -15.57 3.38
CA ILE A 63 -1.46 -15.65 2.30
C ILE A 63 -0.72 -15.48 0.98
N TRP A 64 -1.03 -16.30 -0.01
CA TRP A 64 -0.47 -16.25 -1.36
C TRP A 64 -1.53 -16.47 -2.42
N TYR A 65 -1.21 -16.15 -3.68
CA TYR A 65 -2.05 -16.52 -4.82
C TYR A 65 -1.96 -18.03 -5.06
N ASN A 66 -3.10 -18.71 -5.09
CA ASN A 66 -3.20 -20.15 -5.19
C ASN A 66 -3.28 -20.66 -6.65
N ASN A 67 -3.82 -19.85 -7.55
CA ASN A 67 -4.14 -20.24 -8.92
C ASN A 67 -3.12 -19.75 -9.97
N ILE A 68 -1.89 -19.46 -9.55
CA ILE A 68 -0.77 -19.07 -10.44
C ILE A 68 0.46 -19.95 -10.19
N SER A 69 1.33 -20.06 -11.20
CA SER A 69 2.53 -20.90 -11.14
C SER A 69 3.64 -20.33 -10.25
N GLU A 70 3.69 -19.00 -10.10
CA GLU A 70 4.71 -18.32 -9.29
C GLU A 70 4.25 -18.19 -7.84
N PHE A 71 4.95 -18.83 -6.90
CA PHE A 71 4.64 -18.75 -5.48
C PHE A 71 4.80 -17.31 -4.96
N THR A 72 3.68 -16.60 -4.86
CA THR A 72 3.65 -15.16 -4.58
C THR A 72 2.90 -14.88 -3.29
N VAL A 73 3.66 -14.63 -2.22
CA VAL A 73 3.12 -14.24 -0.90
C VAL A 73 2.69 -12.77 -0.93
N VAL A 74 1.52 -12.48 -0.36
CA VAL A 74 0.91 -11.13 -0.33
C VAL A 74 0.67 -10.64 1.10
N TRP A 75 0.77 -11.52 2.09
CA TRP A 75 0.61 -11.19 3.50
C TRP A 75 1.31 -12.23 4.39
N VAL A 76 1.89 -11.79 5.51
CA VAL A 76 2.60 -12.65 6.47
C VAL A 76 2.23 -12.24 7.90
N ALA A 77 1.77 -13.20 8.71
CA ALA A 77 1.27 -12.94 10.06
C ALA A 77 2.40 -12.71 11.09
N ASN A 78 3.32 -13.67 11.17
CA ASN A 78 4.37 -13.76 12.19
C ASN A 78 5.74 -13.39 11.61
N ARG A 79 5.80 -12.31 10.83
CA ARG A 79 7.00 -11.92 10.09
C ARG A 79 8.17 -11.52 11.00
N GLU A 80 7.89 -10.95 12.17
CA GLU A 80 8.88 -10.58 13.18
C GLU A 80 9.39 -11.78 13.97
N THR A 81 8.54 -12.78 14.18
CA THR A 81 8.80 -13.94 15.04
C THR A 81 8.46 -15.25 14.31
N PRO A 82 9.34 -15.73 13.40
CA PRO A 82 9.15 -17.02 12.75
C PRO A 82 9.08 -18.16 13.77
N VAL A 83 8.32 -19.19 13.43
CA VAL A 83 8.31 -20.42 14.20
C VAL A 83 9.39 -21.36 13.68
N THR A 84 10.29 -21.80 14.55
CA THR A 84 11.26 -22.82 14.19
C THR A 84 10.59 -24.19 14.22
N ASN A 85 10.54 -24.90 13.09
CA ASN A 85 10.09 -26.28 13.04
C ASN A 85 11.17 -27.18 13.64
N ILE A 86 10.96 -27.61 14.88
CA ILE A 86 11.79 -28.60 15.56
C ILE A 86 11.06 -29.93 15.58
N THR A 87 11.77 -31.04 15.38
CA THR A 87 11.22 -32.40 15.22
C THR A 87 10.36 -32.88 16.40
N SER A 88 10.41 -32.20 17.53
CA SER A 88 9.64 -32.52 18.73
C SER A 88 8.21 -31.94 18.73
N PHE A 89 7.92 -30.85 18.01
CA PHE A 89 6.59 -30.21 17.98
C PHE A 89 6.33 -29.45 16.67
N ALA A 90 5.23 -29.78 15.98
CA ALA A 90 4.76 -29.00 14.83
C ALA A 90 3.97 -27.76 15.29
N PRO A 91 4.12 -26.59 14.64
CA PRO A 91 3.20 -25.49 14.88
C PRO A 91 1.81 -25.80 14.36
N MET A 92 0.79 -25.20 14.96
CA MET A 92 -0.56 -25.17 14.45
C MET A 92 -1.17 -23.79 14.57
N LEU A 93 -1.97 -23.40 13.58
CA LEU A 93 -2.85 -22.24 13.65
C LEU A 93 -4.22 -22.69 14.15
N SER A 94 -4.76 -22.00 15.14
CA SER A 94 -6.11 -22.25 15.67
C SER A 94 -6.85 -20.94 15.92
N LEU A 95 -8.18 -21.01 15.85
CA LEU A 95 -9.08 -19.92 16.25
C LEU A 95 -9.67 -20.25 17.63
N THR A 96 -9.57 -19.34 18.59
CA THR A 96 -10.19 -19.52 19.91
C THR A 96 -11.65 -19.09 19.92
N ASN A 97 -12.41 -19.57 20.92
CA ASN A 97 -13.78 -19.09 21.19
C ASN A 97 -13.84 -17.60 21.56
N THR A 98 -12.70 -16.99 21.89
CA THR A 98 -12.55 -15.56 22.18
C THR A 98 -12.10 -14.74 20.98
N SER A 99 -12.28 -15.27 19.76
CA SER A 99 -11.94 -14.59 18.49
C SER A 99 -10.46 -14.28 18.29
N ASN A 100 -9.57 -15.09 18.87
CA ASN A 100 -8.12 -14.92 18.70
C ASN A 100 -7.56 -15.95 17.73
N LEU A 101 -6.78 -15.50 16.75
CA LEU A 101 -5.97 -16.37 15.90
C LEU A 101 -4.61 -16.59 16.57
N ILE A 102 -4.28 -17.85 16.84
CA ILE A 102 -3.10 -18.23 17.63
C ILE A 102 -2.27 -19.24 16.86
N ILE A 103 -0.95 -19.00 16.81
CA ILE A 103 0.03 -20.01 16.42
C ILE A 103 0.61 -20.61 17.70
N SER A 104 0.48 -21.91 17.90
CA SER A 104 0.97 -22.64 19.08
C SER A 104 1.66 -23.96 18.74
N GLU A 105 2.42 -24.50 19.68
CA GLU A 105 3.03 -25.84 19.58
C GLU A 105 1.97 -26.95 19.75
N ALA A 106 2.11 -28.07 19.03
CA ALA A 106 1.07 -29.12 18.91
C ALA A 106 0.76 -29.98 20.17
N ASN A 107 1.39 -29.77 21.34
CA ASN A 107 1.24 -30.70 22.47
C ASN A 107 0.79 -30.04 23.78
N ASN A 108 -0.52 -29.83 24.00
CA ASN A 108 -1.19 -29.55 25.29
C ASN A 108 -0.53 -28.53 26.26
N SER A 109 0.48 -27.79 25.81
CA SER A 109 1.24 -26.79 26.53
C SER A 109 1.12 -25.50 25.75
N VAL A 110 0.57 -24.51 26.43
CA VAL A 110 0.03 -23.25 25.90
C VAL A 110 1.19 -22.29 25.60
N ARG A 111 2.17 -22.70 24.78
CA ARG A 111 3.17 -21.76 24.28
C ARG A 111 2.60 -21.07 23.05
N ILE A 112 2.05 -19.89 23.28
CA ILE A 112 1.62 -18.96 22.24
C ILE A 112 2.88 -18.40 21.58
N LEU A 113 3.11 -18.77 20.32
CA LEU A 113 4.24 -18.30 19.52
C LEU A 113 3.91 -16.97 18.83
N TRP A 114 2.62 -16.78 18.52
CA TRP A 114 2.07 -15.56 17.98
C TRP A 114 0.57 -15.50 18.27
N THR A 115 0.05 -14.32 18.56
CA THR A 115 -1.39 -14.08 18.73
C THR A 115 -1.74 -12.70 18.20
N ARG A 116 -2.93 -12.57 17.62
CA ARG A 116 -3.58 -11.28 17.38
C ARG A 116 -4.94 -11.29 18.08
N ALA A 117 -5.17 -10.23 18.86
CA ALA A 117 -6.36 -10.01 19.66
C ALA A 117 -6.74 -8.52 19.62
N ASN A 118 -8.03 -8.24 19.40
CA ASN A 118 -8.69 -7.06 19.93
C ASN A 118 -9.87 -7.59 20.75
N VAL A 119 -9.66 -7.84 22.05
CA VAL A 119 -10.75 -8.18 22.96
C VAL A 119 -11.42 -6.87 23.37
N THR A 120 -12.39 -6.43 22.58
CA THR A 120 -13.62 -5.97 23.25
C THR A 120 -14.18 -7.18 23.96
N THR A 121 -14.52 -7.02 25.23
CA THR A 121 -15.06 -8.06 26.11
C THR A 121 -16.39 -8.56 25.56
N ILE A 122 -16.34 -9.47 24.58
CA ILE A 122 -17.53 -10.22 24.18
C ILE A 122 -17.80 -11.19 25.31
N SER A 123 -18.94 -11.04 25.98
CA SER A 123 -19.38 -11.94 27.04
C SER A 123 -19.22 -13.40 26.60
N PRO A 124 -18.66 -14.28 27.45
CA PRO A 124 -18.54 -15.69 27.13
C PRO A 124 -19.93 -16.26 26.78
N GLY A 125 -20.11 -16.74 25.55
CA GLY A 125 -21.26 -17.57 25.18
C GLY A 125 -22.29 -17.01 24.18
N SER A 126 -22.17 -15.81 23.60
CA SER A 126 -23.22 -15.31 22.68
C SER A 126 -22.92 -15.41 21.18
N SER A 127 -21.68 -15.62 20.75
CA SER A 127 -21.36 -15.77 19.32
C SER A 127 -20.13 -16.65 19.07
N THR A 128 -20.28 -17.63 18.18
CA THR A 128 -19.17 -18.48 17.73
C THR A 128 -18.39 -17.73 16.64
N PRO A 129 -17.08 -17.49 16.81
CA PRO A 129 -16.29 -16.83 15.79
C PRO A 129 -15.97 -17.79 14.64
N THR A 130 -15.75 -17.25 13.46
CA THR A 130 -15.21 -17.98 12.31
C THR A 130 -14.20 -17.09 11.61
N ALA A 131 -13.02 -17.62 11.33
CA ALA A 131 -12.08 -16.96 10.44
C ALA A 131 -12.37 -17.39 9.00
N VAL A 132 -12.41 -16.44 8.08
CA VAL A 132 -12.80 -16.66 6.67
C VAL A 132 -11.79 -15.98 5.76
N LEU A 133 -11.24 -16.71 4.79
CA LEU A 133 -10.38 -16.15 3.76
C LEU A 133 -11.22 -15.73 2.55
N LEU A 134 -11.40 -14.43 2.37
CA LEU A 134 -12.21 -13.88 1.28
C LEU A 134 -11.49 -13.95 -0.07
N ASN A 135 -12.26 -13.91 -1.16
CA ASN A 135 -11.75 -13.86 -2.54
C ASN A 135 -10.94 -12.60 -2.87
N THR A 136 -10.94 -11.61 -1.98
CA THR A 136 -10.07 -10.41 -2.06
C THR A 136 -8.68 -10.66 -1.48
N GLY A 137 -8.45 -11.79 -0.81
CA GLY A 137 -7.24 -12.08 -0.03
C GLY A 137 -7.32 -11.56 1.41
N ASN A 138 -8.43 -10.95 1.81
CA ASN A 138 -8.63 -10.50 3.19
C ASN A 138 -9.04 -11.68 4.08
N LEU A 139 -8.23 -11.98 5.09
CA LEU A 139 -8.57 -12.93 6.14
C LEU A 139 -9.30 -12.16 7.23
N ILE A 140 -10.57 -12.50 7.48
CA ILE A 140 -11.40 -11.83 8.49
C ILE A 140 -11.73 -12.78 9.62
N ILE A 141 -11.96 -12.26 10.83
CA ILE A 141 -12.66 -12.97 11.90
C ILE A 141 -14.04 -12.36 12.04
N ARG A 142 -15.08 -13.19 11.85
CA ARG A 142 -16.47 -12.79 11.87
C ARG A 142 -17.23 -13.54 12.96
N LEU A 143 -18.08 -12.83 13.69
CA LEU A 143 -18.99 -13.41 14.67
C LEU A 143 -20.26 -13.94 14.00
N SER A 144 -21.01 -14.81 14.67
CA SER A 144 -22.26 -15.38 14.16
C SER A 144 -23.32 -14.34 13.77
N ASN A 145 -23.29 -13.13 14.35
CA ASN A 145 -24.18 -12.01 14.01
C ASN A 145 -23.73 -11.22 12.75
N GLY A 146 -22.66 -11.63 12.08
CA GLY A 146 -22.14 -10.97 10.87
C GLY A 146 -21.06 -9.91 11.13
N THR A 147 -20.86 -9.49 12.38
CA THR A 147 -19.86 -8.47 12.73
C THR A 147 -18.44 -8.98 12.47
N THR A 148 -17.65 -8.19 11.74
CA THR A 148 -16.21 -8.45 11.56
C THR A 148 -15.44 -7.78 12.69
N VAL A 149 -14.69 -8.58 13.46
CA VAL A 149 -13.94 -8.10 14.65
C VAL A 149 -12.44 -7.94 14.40
N TRP A 150 -11.94 -8.54 13.32
CA TRP A 150 -10.55 -8.43 12.90
C TRP A 150 -10.41 -8.71 11.41
N GLN A 151 -9.42 -8.11 10.74
CA GLN A 151 -9.11 -8.38 9.34
C GLN A 151 -7.61 -8.18 9.01
N SER A 152 -7.06 -9.00 8.12
CA SER A 152 -5.65 -8.92 7.71
C SER A 152 -5.32 -7.64 6.95
N PHE A 153 -6.30 -7.07 6.23
CA PHE A 153 -6.13 -5.82 5.49
C PHE A 153 -5.76 -4.62 6.36
N ASP A 154 -6.03 -4.68 7.67
CA ASP A 154 -5.63 -3.66 8.65
C ASP A 154 -4.19 -3.84 9.17
N HIS A 155 -3.51 -4.92 8.78
CA HIS A 155 -2.16 -5.29 9.23
C HIS A 155 -1.27 -5.58 8.03
N ARG A 156 -0.82 -4.52 7.35
CA ARG A 156 -0.11 -4.64 6.07
C ARG A 156 1.28 -5.22 6.24
N THR A 157 1.79 -5.81 5.16
CA THR A 157 3.19 -6.24 5.05
C THR A 157 3.89 -5.41 3.98
N ASP A 158 4.36 -6.02 2.90
CA ASP A 158 5.03 -5.35 1.79
C ASP A 158 4.10 -5.12 0.58
N THR A 159 2.90 -5.70 0.60
CA THR A 159 1.98 -5.76 -0.55
C THR A 159 0.66 -5.03 -0.25
N LEU A 160 0.13 -4.32 -1.25
CA LEU A 160 -1.20 -3.72 -1.28
C LEU A 160 -2.03 -4.34 -2.41
N LEU A 161 -3.10 -5.06 -2.04
CA LEU A 161 -4.07 -5.70 -2.94
C LEU A 161 -5.23 -4.77 -3.29
N PRO A 162 -5.99 -5.05 -4.37
CA PRO A 162 -7.22 -4.33 -4.68
C PRO A 162 -8.18 -4.34 -3.48
N GLY A 163 -8.77 -3.18 -3.18
CA GLY A 163 -9.66 -2.96 -2.04
C GLY A 163 -8.96 -2.69 -0.71
N MET A 164 -7.65 -2.94 -0.59
CA MET A 164 -6.90 -2.54 0.60
C MET A 164 -6.82 -1.01 0.69
N LYS A 165 -7.02 -0.48 1.89
CA LYS A 165 -6.84 0.95 2.16
C LYS A 165 -5.37 1.22 2.48
N MET A 166 -4.82 2.34 2.04
CA MET A 166 -3.59 2.94 2.58
C MET A 166 -4.02 4.18 3.33
N ARG A 167 -4.02 4.11 4.66
CA ARG A 167 -4.73 5.08 5.52
C ARG A 167 -3.78 5.90 6.38
N ILE A 168 -4.26 7.07 6.76
CA ILE A 168 -3.69 7.94 7.77
C ILE A 168 -4.84 8.33 8.69
N LYS A 169 -4.71 8.04 9.98
CA LYS A 169 -5.70 8.43 10.99
C LYS A 169 -5.24 9.73 11.64
N TYR A 170 -6.09 10.74 11.62
CA TYR A 170 -5.73 12.07 12.15
C TYR A 170 -5.54 12.07 13.67
N SER A 171 -6.23 11.17 14.39
CA SER A 171 -6.18 11.08 15.86
C SER A 171 -5.00 10.28 16.41
N THR A 172 -4.25 9.55 15.57
CA THR A 172 -3.16 8.70 16.00
C THR A 172 -1.86 9.06 15.27
N ASN A 173 -0.85 9.52 16.00
CA ASN A 173 0.49 9.78 15.49
C ASN A 173 1.28 8.49 15.24
N GLY A 174 0.77 7.61 14.39
CA GLY A 174 1.36 6.29 14.12
C GLY A 174 1.71 6.10 12.65
N THR A 175 2.90 5.52 12.40
CA THR A 175 3.34 5.03 11.08
C THR A 175 2.84 3.61 10.77
N GLY A 176 2.01 3.02 11.65
CA GLY A 176 1.60 1.62 11.62
C GLY A 176 0.76 1.18 10.42
N ASP A 177 0.40 2.11 9.53
CA ASP A 177 -0.38 1.84 8.32
C ASP A 177 0.43 1.86 7.01
N ARG A 178 1.76 2.07 7.10
CA ARG A 178 2.69 1.98 5.95
C ARG A 178 2.91 0.53 5.53
N LEU A 179 3.23 0.32 4.25
CA LEU A 179 3.87 -0.90 3.79
C LEU A 179 5.31 -0.93 4.29
N VAL A 180 5.81 -2.10 4.66
CA VAL A 180 7.19 -2.33 5.09
C VAL A 180 7.75 -3.50 4.32
N SER A 181 8.85 -3.25 3.59
CA SER A 181 9.48 -4.24 2.71
C SER A 181 9.85 -5.51 3.47
N TRP A 182 10.09 -6.60 2.74
CA TRP A 182 10.86 -7.71 3.28
C TRP A 182 12.31 -7.29 3.52
N LYS A 183 13.00 -7.99 4.43
CA LYS A 183 14.41 -7.76 4.73
C LYS A 183 15.32 -8.28 3.62
N GLY A 184 14.89 -9.33 2.93
CA GLY A 184 15.58 -9.89 1.77
C GLY A 184 14.65 -10.77 0.95
N PRO A 185 15.14 -11.33 -0.17
CA PRO A 185 14.32 -12.14 -1.08
C PRO A 185 13.69 -13.37 -0.41
N ASN A 186 14.38 -13.93 0.59
CA ASN A 186 13.95 -15.13 1.32
C ASN A 186 13.72 -14.89 2.82
N ASP A 187 13.64 -13.63 3.25
CA ASP A 187 13.44 -13.24 4.65
C ASP A 187 12.29 -12.22 4.77
N PRO A 188 11.08 -12.66 5.13
CA PRO A 188 9.90 -11.81 5.19
C PRO A 188 9.87 -10.90 6.44
N SER A 189 10.85 -11.00 7.33
CA SER A 189 10.96 -10.08 8.46
C SER A 189 10.99 -8.61 8.00
N PRO A 190 10.56 -7.65 8.84
CA PRO A 190 10.55 -6.25 8.46
C PRO A 190 11.91 -5.77 7.95
N GLY A 191 11.90 -5.27 6.72
CA GLY A 191 13.06 -4.70 6.05
C GLY A 191 13.23 -3.22 6.36
N ARG A 192 14.14 -2.59 5.59
CA ARG A 192 14.57 -1.21 5.82
C ARG A 192 13.66 -0.17 5.15
N PHE A 193 12.94 -0.55 4.09
CA PHE A 193 12.14 0.38 3.31
C PHE A 193 10.68 0.40 3.76
N SER A 194 10.08 1.58 3.75
CA SER A 194 8.64 1.75 3.99
C SER A 194 7.99 2.66 2.96
N TYR A 195 6.69 2.44 2.70
CA TYR A 195 5.91 3.22 1.75
C TYR A 195 4.51 3.52 2.30
N GLY A 196 4.09 4.77 2.21
CA GLY A 196 2.75 5.17 2.62
C GLY A 196 2.62 6.65 2.93
N GLY A 197 1.57 6.99 3.67
CA GLY A 197 1.28 8.36 4.07
C GLY A 197 2.12 8.86 5.24
N ASP A 198 2.14 10.19 5.40
CA ASP A 198 2.70 10.86 6.56
C ASP A 198 1.62 11.71 7.25
N PRO A 199 1.37 11.56 8.56
CA PRO A 199 0.39 12.37 9.28
C PRO A 199 0.61 13.88 9.17
N ASP A 200 1.86 14.33 9.03
CA ASP A 200 2.19 15.75 8.91
C ASP A 200 1.81 16.31 7.51
N THR A 201 1.68 15.43 6.52
CA THR A 201 1.33 15.77 5.13
C THR A 201 0.35 14.73 4.57
N PRO A 202 -0.89 14.70 5.09
CA PRO A 202 -1.81 13.57 4.91
C PRO A 202 -2.29 13.37 3.47
N LEU A 203 -2.02 14.33 2.59
CA LEU A 203 -2.37 14.32 1.17
C LEU A 203 -1.26 13.76 0.28
N GLN A 204 -0.18 13.20 0.83
CA GLN A 204 0.97 12.71 0.09
C GLN A 204 1.35 11.29 0.50
N VAL A 205 1.99 10.60 -0.44
CA VAL A 205 2.66 9.32 -0.19
C VAL A 205 4.15 9.49 -0.35
N PHE A 206 4.92 8.71 0.39
CA PHE A 206 6.37 8.78 0.41
C PHE A 206 6.95 7.37 0.45
N LEU A 207 8.21 7.26 0.04
CA LEU A 207 9.05 6.09 0.23
C LEU A 207 10.23 6.47 1.09
N TRP A 208 10.48 5.71 2.14
CA TRP A 208 11.60 5.91 3.07
C TRP A 208 12.57 4.74 3.05
N ASP A 209 13.85 5.05 3.25
CA ASP A 209 14.92 4.13 3.61
C ASP A 209 15.31 4.37 5.07
N GLY A 210 14.81 3.53 5.99
CA GLY A 210 14.84 3.83 7.41
C GLY A 210 14.10 5.14 7.70
N GLU A 211 14.81 6.13 8.25
CA GLU A 211 14.28 7.47 8.52
C GLU A 211 14.51 8.45 7.36
N SER A 212 15.31 8.07 6.37
CA SER A 212 15.67 8.93 5.25
C SER A 212 14.60 8.90 4.16
N LEU A 213 14.15 10.07 3.71
CA LEU A 213 13.18 10.18 2.62
C LEU A 213 13.85 9.89 1.26
N VAL A 214 13.33 8.92 0.51
CA VAL A 214 13.87 8.53 -0.81
C VAL A 214 13.14 9.24 -1.93
N THR A 215 11.80 9.25 -1.90
CA THR A 215 10.97 9.91 -2.90
C THR A 215 9.64 10.32 -2.31
N ARG A 216 9.05 11.36 -2.90
CA ARG A 216 7.75 11.92 -2.51
C ARG A 216 6.79 11.91 -3.67
N GLY A 217 5.54 11.53 -3.45
CA GLY A 217 4.45 11.69 -4.39
C GLY A 217 4.05 13.16 -4.61
N ASN A 218 3.20 13.37 -5.59
CA ASN A 218 2.52 14.65 -5.74
C ASN A 218 1.43 14.79 -4.66
N PRO A 219 1.19 16.00 -4.12
CA PRO A 219 0.02 16.22 -3.28
C PRO A 219 -1.26 15.81 -4.01
N TRP A 220 -2.13 15.09 -3.33
CA TRP A 220 -3.36 14.55 -3.91
C TRP A 220 -4.25 15.66 -4.45
N THR A 221 -4.71 15.44 -5.70
CA THR A 221 -5.69 16.14 -6.55
C THR A 221 -6.83 16.94 -5.92
N GLY A 222 -7.43 16.40 -4.85
CA GLY A 222 -8.84 16.66 -4.54
C GLY A 222 -9.79 15.82 -5.40
N ILE A 223 -9.30 15.22 -6.49
CA ILE A 223 -10.06 14.30 -7.33
C ILE A 223 -10.26 12.98 -6.56
N GLN A 224 -11.51 12.75 -6.15
CA GLN A 224 -11.87 11.59 -5.33
C GLN A 224 -11.66 10.26 -6.05
N VAL A 225 -12.00 10.19 -7.34
CA VAL A 225 -11.90 8.96 -8.12
C VAL A 225 -11.25 9.25 -9.47
N THR A 226 -10.22 8.49 -9.79
CA THR A 226 -9.58 8.50 -11.11
C THR A 226 -9.57 7.09 -11.69
N SER A 227 -9.72 6.98 -13.00
CA SER A 227 -9.49 5.73 -13.73
C SER A 227 -8.19 5.85 -14.52
N VAL A 228 -7.41 4.77 -14.51
CA VAL A 228 -6.15 4.67 -15.23
C VAL A 228 -6.15 3.39 -16.03
N SER A 229 -5.99 3.52 -17.35
CA SER A 229 -5.88 2.38 -18.27
C SER A 229 -4.47 1.78 -18.24
N GLN A 230 -4.34 0.51 -18.63
CA GLN A 230 -3.03 -0.12 -18.81
C GLN A 230 -2.08 0.69 -19.70
N LYS A 231 -2.58 1.28 -20.80
CA LYS A 231 -1.74 2.07 -21.72
C LYS A 231 -1.08 3.26 -21.03
N GLN A 232 -1.75 3.86 -20.05
CA GLN A 232 -1.23 4.97 -19.24
C GLN A 232 -0.24 4.50 -18.17
N LEU A 233 -0.38 3.26 -17.68
CA LEU A 233 0.54 2.69 -16.68
C LEU A 233 1.82 2.15 -17.33
N ALA A 234 1.67 1.21 -18.27
CA ALA A 234 2.76 0.37 -18.78
C ALA A 234 3.40 0.87 -20.07
N GLY A 235 2.92 1.97 -20.68
CA GLY A 235 3.48 2.56 -21.89
C GLY A 235 3.47 1.60 -23.10
N THR A 236 2.56 1.78 -24.04
CA THR A 236 2.45 1.06 -25.33
C THR A 236 2.34 -0.49 -25.32
N MET A 237 2.80 -1.21 -24.28
CA MET A 237 2.66 -2.66 -24.18
C MET A 237 1.28 -3.03 -23.63
N SER A 238 0.41 -3.53 -24.51
CA SER A 238 -0.92 -4.02 -24.16
C SER A 238 -0.89 -5.53 -23.94
N PHE A 239 -1.18 -5.98 -22.71
CA PHE A 239 -1.30 -7.39 -22.38
C PHE A 239 -2.74 -7.78 -21.92
N SER A 240 -3.66 -6.81 -21.73
CA SER A 240 -5.07 -7.01 -21.33
C SER A 240 -5.89 -5.71 -21.24
N ASP A 241 -7.22 -5.81 -21.11
CA ASP A 241 -8.13 -4.70 -20.74
C ASP A 241 -8.14 -4.45 -19.22
N LEU A 242 -7.03 -3.94 -18.68
CA LEU A 242 -6.96 -3.50 -17.29
C LEU A 242 -7.37 -2.03 -17.18
N ILE A 243 -8.44 -1.77 -16.42
CA ILE A 243 -8.78 -0.44 -15.91
C ILE A 243 -8.64 -0.49 -14.39
N MET A 244 -7.79 0.38 -13.84
CA MET A 244 -7.62 0.57 -12.41
C MET A 244 -8.37 1.82 -11.97
N TYR A 245 -9.24 1.69 -10.98
CA TYR A 245 -9.92 2.82 -10.35
C TYR A 245 -9.23 3.13 -9.03
N ILE A 246 -8.70 4.34 -8.89
CA ILE A 246 -8.08 4.82 -7.65
C ILE A 246 -9.10 5.72 -6.96
N ALA A 247 -9.41 5.43 -5.70
CA ALA A 247 -10.26 6.26 -4.88
C ALA A 247 -9.48 6.81 -3.68
N VAL A 248 -9.63 8.10 -3.40
CA VAL A 248 -9.14 8.76 -2.19
C VAL A 248 -10.33 9.29 -1.42
N VAL A 249 -10.44 8.86 -0.16
CA VAL A 249 -11.58 9.18 0.70
C VAL A 249 -11.06 9.79 1.99
N ASP A 250 -11.56 10.97 2.33
CA ASP A 250 -11.38 11.62 3.62
C ASP A 250 -12.75 11.70 4.31
N ASN A 251 -12.88 11.06 5.46
CA ASN A 251 -14.13 11.06 6.24
C ASN A 251 -14.07 11.95 7.49
N GLY A 252 -12.98 12.71 7.68
CA GLY A 252 -12.75 13.55 8.85
C GLY A 252 -12.03 12.87 10.02
N ASP A 253 -12.04 11.54 10.11
CA ASP A 253 -11.29 10.77 11.11
C ASP A 253 -10.01 10.18 10.52
N GLU A 254 -10.09 9.76 9.26
CA GLU A 254 -9.00 9.23 8.45
C GLU A 254 -9.10 9.69 7.01
N ILE A 255 -7.94 9.79 6.36
CA ILE A 255 -7.83 9.80 4.90
C ILE A 255 -7.21 8.50 4.43
N TYR A 256 -7.73 7.94 3.34
CA TYR A 256 -7.15 6.75 2.75
C TYR A 256 -7.26 6.71 1.23
N GLY A 257 -6.23 6.15 0.60
CA GLY A 257 -6.26 5.71 -0.79
C GLY A 257 -6.63 4.24 -0.88
N THR A 258 -7.40 3.85 -1.89
CA THR A 258 -7.65 2.45 -2.26
C THR A 258 -7.74 2.34 -3.77
N TYR A 259 -7.58 1.14 -4.31
CA TYR A 259 -7.83 0.91 -5.73
C TYR A 259 -8.64 -0.35 -5.96
N SER A 260 -9.44 -0.34 -7.02
CA SER A 260 -10.17 -1.49 -7.54
C SER A 260 -9.86 -1.67 -9.02
N LEU A 261 -10.27 -2.80 -9.58
CA LEU A 261 -10.01 -3.18 -10.97
C LEU A 261 -11.33 -3.37 -11.71
N SER A 262 -11.31 -3.21 -13.04
CA SER A 262 -12.42 -3.62 -13.90
C SER A 262 -12.75 -5.11 -13.76
N GLU A 263 -14.00 -5.45 -14.02
CA GLU A 263 -14.42 -6.85 -14.07
C GLU A 263 -13.61 -7.63 -15.11
N GLY A 264 -13.19 -8.84 -14.77
CA GLY A 264 -12.34 -9.67 -15.63
C GLY A 264 -10.88 -9.23 -15.72
N ALA A 265 -10.46 -8.18 -15.02
CA ALA A 265 -9.07 -7.74 -15.01
C ALA A 265 -8.12 -8.83 -14.46
N PRO A 266 -6.87 -8.93 -14.98
CA PRO A 266 -5.89 -9.85 -14.44
C PRO A 266 -5.52 -9.51 -12.99
N LEU A 267 -5.03 -10.52 -12.27
CA LEU A 267 -4.53 -10.35 -10.91
C LEU A 267 -3.49 -9.23 -10.90
N THR A 268 -3.70 -8.23 -10.05
CA THR A 268 -2.84 -7.05 -9.96
C THR A 268 -2.54 -6.77 -8.50
N ARG A 269 -1.31 -6.35 -8.20
CA ARG A 269 -0.86 -6.01 -6.85
C ARG A 269 0.18 -4.91 -6.88
N SER A 270 0.24 -4.13 -5.81
CA SER A 270 1.39 -3.26 -5.56
C SER A 270 2.29 -3.90 -4.52
N VAL A 271 3.61 -3.79 -4.67
CA VAL A 271 4.59 -4.40 -3.76
C VAL A 271 5.80 -3.48 -3.56
N LEU A 272 6.23 -3.34 -2.31
CA LEU A 272 7.48 -2.69 -1.93
C LEU A 272 8.58 -3.76 -1.73
N THR A 273 9.56 -3.79 -2.62
CA THR A 273 10.62 -4.80 -2.59
C THR A 273 11.67 -4.53 -1.50
N TYR A 274 12.45 -5.56 -1.19
CA TYR A 274 13.61 -5.44 -0.29
C TYR A 274 14.70 -4.47 -0.80
N SER A 275 14.67 -4.11 -2.09
CA SER A 275 15.58 -3.15 -2.73
C SER A 275 15.09 -1.69 -2.68
N GLY A 276 13.93 -1.43 -2.08
CA GLY A 276 13.37 -0.08 -1.99
C GLY A 276 12.65 0.38 -3.26
N GLU A 277 12.16 -0.57 -4.06
CA GLU A 277 11.41 -0.27 -5.27
C GLU A 277 9.93 -0.61 -5.05
N TYR A 278 9.05 0.35 -5.35
CA TYR A 278 7.61 0.14 -5.32
C TYR A 278 7.13 -0.20 -6.74
N TYR A 279 6.51 -1.36 -6.91
CA TYR A 279 5.99 -1.82 -8.20
C TYR A 279 4.48 -1.99 -8.16
N LEU A 280 3.80 -1.57 -9.23
CA LEU A 280 2.49 -2.12 -9.61
C LEU A 280 2.74 -3.25 -10.61
N LYS A 281 2.31 -4.46 -10.30
CA LYS A 281 2.49 -5.65 -11.14
C LYS A 281 1.16 -6.29 -11.49
N SER A 282 1.06 -6.80 -12.71
CA SER A 282 -0.09 -7.56 -13.20
C SER A 282 0.34 -8.92 -13.72
N TRP A 283 -0.43 -9.96 -13.41
CA TRP A 283 -0.12 -11.33 -13.80
C TRP A 283 -0.46 -11.56 -15.28
N SER A 284 0.53 -12.01 -16.06
CA SER A 284 0.32 -12.44 -17.43
C SER A 284 0.23 -13.96 -17.50
N SER A 285 -0.96 -14.49 -17.77
CA SER A 285 -1.15 -15.93 -17.96
C SER A 285 -0.37 -16.49 -19.16
N ASN A 286 -0.13 -15.66 -20.19
CA ASN A 286 0.67 -16.06 -21.36
C ASN A 286 2.15 -16.24 -20.99
N LEU A 287 2.71 -15.29 -20.23
CA LEU A 287 4.12 -15.35 -19.81
C LEU A 287 4.34 -16.19 -18.55
N SER A 288 3.27 -16.57 -17.85
CA SER A 288 3.31 -17.19 -16.52
C SER A 288 4.22 -16.41 -15.54
N ALA A 289 4.11 -15.09 -15.59
CA ALA A 289 4.97 -14.18 -14.84
C ALA A 289 4.28 -12.85 -14.50
N TRP A 290 4.76 -12.19 -13.45
CA TRP A 290 4.36 -10.82 -13.13
C TRP A 290 5.00 -9.80 -14.07
N VAL A 291 4.16 -9.09 -14.82
CA VAL A 291 4.57 -7.96 -15.66
C VAL A 291 4.54 -6.68 -14.83
N VAL A 292 5.60 -5.88 -14.91
CA VAL A 292 5.67 -4.57 -14.26
C VAL A 292 4.85 -3.57 -15.07
N LEU A 293 3.81 -3.01 -14.45
CA LEU A 293 3.02 -1.93 -15.02
C LEU A 293 3.56 -0.56 -14.63
N MET A 294 4.06 -0.42 -13.40
CA MET A 294 4.66 0.83 -12.91
C MET A 294 5.78 0.48 -11.94
N LYS A 295 6.86 1.27 -11.99
CA LYS A 295 7.95 1.29 -11.01
C LYS A 295 8.03 2.69 -10.41
N TRP A 296 8.23 2.78 -9.09
CA TRP A 296 8.44 4.03 -8.40
C TRP A 296 9.54 3.91 -7.34
N PRO A 297 10.53 4.84 -7.30
CA PRO A 297 10.78 5.94 -8.26
C PRO A 297 11.13 5.42 -9.67
N ALA A 298 10.65 6.11 -10.71
CA ALA A 298 10.82 5.68 -12.10
C ALA A 298 12.12 6.23 -12.72
N VAL A 299 12.48 7.45 -12.34
CA VAL A 299 13.64 8.21 -12.85
C VAL A 299 14.36 8.92 -11.71
N GLU A 300 15.62 9.31 -11.92
CA GLU A 300 16.43 9.99 -10.91
C GLU A 300 15.80 11.31 -10.41
N CYS A 301 15.06 12.03 -11.27
CA CYS A 301 14.29 13.22 -10.86
C CYS A 301 13.28 12.98 -9.74
N ASN A 302 12.83 11.73 -9.56
CA ASN A 302 11.89 11.41 -8.50
C ASN A 302 12.59 11.28 -7.14
N LEU A 303 13.91 11.15 -7.10
CA LEU A 303 14.67 11.09 -5.86
C LEU A 303 14.59 12.42 -5.12
N HIS A 304 14.38 12.33 -3.80
CA HIS A 304 14.30 13.50 -2.94
C HIS A 304 15.63 14.27 -2.97
N GLY A 305 15.55 15.58 -3.16
CA GLY A 305 16.72 16.45 -3.18
C GLY A 305 17.64 16.30 -4.39
N TYR A 306 17.25 15.58 -5.45
CA TYR A 306 18.12 15.30 -6.61
C TYR A 306 18.78 16.56 -7.20
N CYS A 307 18.03 17.67 -7.35
CA CYS A 307 18.55 18.93 -7.91
C CYS A 307 19.03 19.96 -6.87
N GLY A 308 19.07 19.59 -5.59
CA GLY A 308 19.41 20.50 -4.50
C GLY A 308 18.42 21.68 -4.31
N PRO A 309 18.71 22.58 -3.37
CA PRO A 309 17.87 23.77 -3.10
C PRO A 309 17.76 24.69 -4.33
N TYR A 310 16.58 25.25 -4.58
CA TYR A 310 16.29 26.16 -5.70
C TYR A 310 16.62 25.62 -7.11
N GLY A 311 16.90 24.32 -7.22
CA GLY A 311 16.96 23.58 -8.48
C GLY A 311 15.67 22.80 -8.71
N TYR A 312 15.35 22.55 -9.98
CA TYR A 312 14.24 21.68 -10.39
C TYR A 312 14.68 20.70 -11.46
N CYS A 313 14.02 19.56 -11.51
CA CYS A 313 14.28 18.54 -12.51
C CYS A 313 13.31 18.72 -13.68
N ASP A 314 13.85 18.94 -14.87
CA ASP A 314 13.07 19.07 -16.09
C ASP A 314 13.01 17.73 -16.83
N GLU A 315 11.87 17.04 -16.71
CA GLU A 315 11.60 15.78 -17.40
C GLU A 315 11.19 15.96 -18.87
N THR A 316 10.99 17.21 -19.35
CA THR A 316 10.66 17.48 -20.76
C THR A 316 11.89 17.55 -21.67
N ALA A 317 13.06 17.76 -21.07
CA ALA A 317 14.34 17.78 -21.77
C ALA A 317 14.77 16.35 -22.14
N ALA A 318 14.47 15.92 -23.36
CA ALA A 318 14.96 14.65 -23.90
C ALA A 318 16.47 14.72 -24.22
N PRO A 319 17.26 13.63 -24.05
CA PRO A 319 16.86 12.28 -23.66
C PRO A 319 17.06 11.95 -22.17
N VAL A 320 17.71 12.82 -21.38
CA VAL A 320 17.99 12.61 -19.95
C VAL A 320 17.44 13.82 -19.19
N PRO A 321 16.54 13.61 -18.21
CA PRO A 321 16.07 14.71 -17.38
C PRO A 321 17.23 15.47 -16.74
N MET A 322 17.19 16.79 -16.80
CA MET A 322 18.30 17.63 -16.31
C MET A 322 17.84 18.54 -15.18
N CYS A 323 18.71 18.66 -14.16
CA CYS A 323 18.56 19.70 -13.16
C CYS A 323 18.85 21.07 -13.75
N LYS A 324 17.93 22.00 -13.51
CA LYS A 324 18.03 23.41 -13.88
C LYS A 324 17.85 24.27 -12.64
N CYS A 325 18.50 25.43 -12.61
CA CYS A 325 18.18 26.45 -11.63
C CYS A 325 16.88 27.15 -12.01
N LEU A 326 16.11 27.55 -10.99
CA LEU A 326 14.98 28.46 -11.19
C LEU A 326 15.45 29.76 -11.87
N ASP A 327 14.58 30.40 -12.65
CA ASP A 327 14.91 31.68 -13.27
C ASP A 327 15.24 32.73 -12.19
N GLY A 328 16.31 33.48 -12.41
CA GLY A 328 16.89 34.38 -11.40
C GLY A 328 17.89 33.72 -10.44
N PHE A 329 18.14 32.40 -10.58
CA PHE A 329 19.14 31.66 -9.82
C PHE A 329 20.28 31.15 -10.72
N GLU A 330 21.44 30.91 -10.13
CA GLU A 330 22.59 30.27 -10.78
C GLU A 330 23.17 29.16 -9.88
N PRO A 331 23.93 28.19 -10.43
CA PRO A 331 24.51 27.12 -9.63
C PRO A 331 25.44 27.66 -8.55
N THR A 332 25.30 27.16 -7.33
CA THR A 332 26.20 27.50 -6.21
C THR A 332 27.64 27.11 -6.53
N ASN A 333 27.84 25.96 -7.19
CA ASN A 333 29.12 25.50 -7.70
C ASN A 333 29.00 25.08 -9.17
N LYS A 334 29.59 25.87 -10.08
CA LYS A 334 29.50 25.66 -11.53
C LYS A 334 30.22 24.40 -12.00
N GLU A 335 31.33 24.03 -11.37
CA GLU A 335 32.10 22.82 -11.71
C GLU A 335 31.36 21.54 -11.30
N GLU A 336 30.74 21.54 -10.12
CA GLU A 336 29.89 20.43 -9.67
C GLU A 336 28.66 20.29 -10.55
N TRP A 337 27.98 21.40 -10.83
CA TRP A 337 26.77 21.40 -11.65
C TRP A 337 27.02 20.87 -13.07
N THR A 338 28.11 21.31 -13.71
CA THR A 338 28.49 20.84 -15.06
C THR A 338 28.94 19.38 -15.10
N SER A 339 29.36 18.81 -13.96
CA SER A 339 29.71 17.39 -13.83
C SER A 339 28.57 16.52 -13.31
N GLY A 340 27.34 17.04 -13.25
CA GLY A 340 26.15 16.29 -12.83
C GLY A 340 25.98 16.15 -11.32
N ARG A 341 26.71 16.92 -10.52
CA ARG A 341 26.56 16.96 -9.05
C ARG A 341 25.72 18.18 -8.68
N PHE A 342 24.47 17.93 -8.32
CA PHE A 342 23.48 19.00 -8.08
C PHE A 342 23.16 19.24 -6.60
N LEU A 343 23.80 18.52 -5.67
CA LEU A 343 23.50 18.59 -4.23
C LEU A 343 23.61 20.01 -3.64
N ALA A 344 24.56 20.82 -4.11
CA ALA A 344 24.75 22.20 -3.68
C ALA A 344 23.63 23.15 -4.16
N GLY A 345 22.79 22.70 -5.08
CA GLY A 345 21.67 23.47 -5.61
C GLY A 345 22.09 24.76 -6.31
N CYS A 346 21.21 25.75 -6.21
CA CYS A 346 21.35 27.06 -6.81
C CYS A 346 21.23 28.17 -5.77
N GLN A 347 21.80 29.32 -6.09
CA GLN A 347 21.70 30.55 -5.31
C GLN A 347 21.13 31.67 -6.18
N ARG A 348 20.55 32.70 -5.54
CA ARG A 348 20.04 33.86 -6.27
C ARG A 348 21.19 34.61 -6.96
N LYS A 349 20.95 35.07 -8.19
CA LYS A 349 21.89 35.94 -8.91
C LYS A 349 21.98 37.33 -8.27
N GLU A 350 20.88 37.81 -7.70
CA GLU A 350 20.75 39.11 -7.05
C GLU A 350 20.20 38.94 -5.64
N GLN A 351 20.75 39.69 -4.69
CA GLN A 351 20.30 39.66 -3.30
C GLN A 351 18.98 40.43 -3.16
N LEU A 352 18.01 39.86 -2.45
CA LEU A 352 16.76 40.56 -2.15
C LEU A 352 17.01 41.61 -1.05
N HIS A 353 16.52 42.82 -1.27
CA HIS A 353 16.55 43.90 -0.28
C HIS A 353 15.17 44.06 0.36
N GLY A 354 15.01 43.51 1.57
CA GLY A 354 13.75 43.58 2.32
C GLY A 354 12.67 42.62 1.79
N CYS A 355 11.42 43.05 1.88
CA CYS A 355 10.22 42.30 1.45
C CYS A 355 9.81 42.60 -0.02
N ASP A 356 10.48 43.51 -0.72
CA ASP A 356 10.10 43.93 -2.08
C ASP A 356 10.60 42.93 -3.12
N GLY A 357 9.92 41.79 -3.21
CA GLY A 357 10.15 40.76 -4.21
C GLY A 357 8.95 40.61 -5.16
N ASN A 358 9.22 40.56 -6.46
CA ASN A 358 8.24 40.08 -7.43
C ASN A 358 8.30 38.55 -7.52
N PHE A 359 7.15 37.90 -7.72
CA PHE A 359 7.07 36.46 -7.94
C PHE A 359 7.03 36.12 -9.42
N LEU A 360 7.74 35.06 -9.78
CA LEU A 360 7.65 34.44 -11.10
C LEU A 360 6.74 33.22 -11.02
N ALA A 361 5.73 33.16 -11.89
CA ALA A 361 4.86 32.00 -12.00
C ALA A 361 5.58 30.84 -12.70
N LEU A 362 5.58 29.67 -12.07
CA LEU A 362 6.20 28.45 -12.60
C LEU A 362 5.12 27.38 -12.86
N PRO A 363 4.58 27.31 -14.10
CA PRO A 363 3.50 26.37 -14.41
C PRO A 363 4.00 24.92 -14.45
N ALA A 364 3.08 23.97 -14.24
CA ALA A 364 3.34 22.53 -14.32
C ALA A 364 4.44 21.98 -13.39
N MET A 365 4.76 22.71 -12.32
CA MET A 365 5.72 22.28 -11.32
C MET A 365 5.09 21.36 -10.27
N LYS A 366 5.84 20.34 -9.85
CA LYS A 366 5.60 19.68 -8.57
C LYS A 366 5.95 20.66 -7.45
N SER A 367 5.02 20.85 -6.51
CA SER A 367 5.23 21.77 -5.38
C SER A 367 6.46 21.37 -4.53
N PRO A 368 7.13 22.31 -3.84
CA PRO A 368 8.26 21.97 -2.97
C PRO A 368 7.82 21.19 -1.72
N ASP A 369 8.80 20.78 -0.90
CA ASP A 369 8.59 20.06 0.36
C ASP A 369 8.32 21.01 1.53
N LYS A 370 7.71 20.49 2.60
CA LYS A 370 7.45 21.22 3.87
C LYS A 370 6.66 22.53 3.69
N LEU A 371 5.58 22.48 2.91
CA LEU A 371 4.67 23.60 2.75
C LEU A 371 3.86 23.86 4.01
N ALA A 372 3.77 25.12 4.43
CA ALA A 372 2.88 25.53 5.52
C ALA A 372 1.52 25.91 4.93
N LEU A 373 0.45 25.26 5.39
CA LEU A 373 -0.92 25.64 5.03
C LEU A 373 -1.29 26.92 5.80
N ILE A 374 -1.73 27.96 5.09
CA ILE A 374 -2.19 29.22 5.69
C ILE A 374 -3.68 29.44 5.40
N GLY A 375 -4.38 30.10 6.33
CA GLY A 375 -5.71 30.66 6.07
C GLY A 375 -6.89 29.70 6.22
N GLY A 376 -6.74 28.59 6.95
CA GLY A 376 -7.88 27.73 7.30
C GLY A 376 -8.62 27.07 6.11
N GLY A 377 -8.01 27.07 4.91
CA GLY A 377 -8.57 26.42 3.71
C GLY A 377 -9.46 27.29 2.82
N THR A 378 -9.52 28.61 3.06
CA THR A 378 -10.20 29.56 2.18
C THR A 378 -9.36 30.82 2.02
N SER A 379 -8.66 30.93 0.88
CA SER A 379 -7.94 32.16 0.50
C SER A 379 -7.98 32.28 -1.02
N THR A 380 -8.04 33.50 -1.54
CA THR A 380 -7.89 33.77 -2.99
C THR A 380 -6.44 33.67 -3.44
N PHE A 381 -6.20 33.68 -4.76
CA PHE A 381 -4.84 33.70 -5.30
C PHE A 381 -4.10 34.97 -4.85
N GLU A 382 -4.78 36.11 -4.89
CA GLU A 382 -4.27 37.41 -4.49
C GLU A 382 -3.95 37.47 -2.99
N GLU A 383 -4.82 36.90 -2.16
CA GLU A 383 -4.58 36.79 -0.71
C GLU A 383 -3.36 35.90 -0.41
N CYS A 384 -3.18 34.81 -1.16
CA CYS A 384 -2.04 33.93 -0.94
C CYS A 384 -0.70 34.60 -1.31
N ALA A 385 -0.70 35.39 -2.39
CA ALA A 385 0.45 36.21 -2.76
C ALA A 385 0.74 37.31 -1.73
N ALA A 386 -0.31 37.98 -1.24
CA ALA A 386 -0.20 39.02 -0.22
C ALA A 386 0.36 38.48 1.10
N GLU A 387 -0.11 37.30 1.52
CA GLU A 387 0.36 36.63 2.73
C GLU A 387 1.86 36.33 2.68
N CYS A 388 2.35 35.84 1.53
CA CYS A 388 3.78 35.64 1.33
C CYS A 388 4.54 36.98 1.37
N ASN A 389 4.03 38.03 0.72
CA ASN A 389 4.65 39.36 0.74
C ASN A 389 4.71 40.00 2.13
N HIS A 390 3.77 39.69 3.02
CA HIS A 390 3.78 40.19 4.40
C HIS A 390 4.86 39.53 5.27
N ASN A 391 5.39 38.39 4.85
CA ASN A 391 6.44 37.67 5.57
C ASN A 391 7.75 37.71 4.78
N CYS A 392 8.73 38.53 5.20
CA CYS A 392 10.00 38.67 4.47
C CYS A 392 10.83 37.37 4.42
N SER A 393 10.50 36.35 5.23
CA SER A 393 11.12 35.03 5.11
C SER A 393 10.46 34.16 4.05
N CYS A 394 9.27 34.51 3.56
CA CYS A 394 8.58 33.78 2.51
C CYS A 394 9.33 33.94 1.18
N VAL A 395 9.61 32.82 0.52
CA VAL A 395 10.29 32.80 -0.78
C VAL A 395 9.40 32.23 -1.90
N GLY A 396 8.12 32.02 -1.60
CA GLY A 396 7.04 31.83 -2.57
C GLY A 396 5.82 31.09 -2.02
N TYR A 397 4.83 30.91 -2.89
CA TYR A 397 3.54 30.33 -2.55
C TYR A 397 2.97 29.47 -3.68
N VAL A 398 2.13 28.50 -3.30
CA VAL A 398 1.31 27.70 -4.20
C VAL A 398 -0.13 28.01 -3.86
N TYR A 399 -0.86 28.48 -4.85
CA TYR A 399 -2.31 28.56 -4.80
C TYR A 399 -2.90 27.30 -5.43
N ARG A 400 -3.88 26.70 -4.74
CA ARG A 400 -4.51 25.49 -5.23
C ARG A 400 -6.00 25.50 -5.02
N ASN A 401 -6.73 25.32 -6.11
CA ASN A 401 -8.15 24.98 -6.06
C ASN A 401 -8.27 23.45 -5.95
N ALA A 402 -8.78 22.94 -4.84
CA ALA A 402 -9.05 21.52 -4.66
C ALA A 402 -10.56 21.34 -4.43
N SER A 403 -11.20 20.47 -5.21
CA SER A 403 -12.54 20.01 -4.88
C SER A 403 -12.48 19.33 -3.52
N SER A 404 -13.19 19.85 -2.52
CA SER A 404 -13.18 19.17 -1.22
C SER A 404 -13.88 17.84 -1.37
N GLY A 405 -13.22 16.78 -0.90
CA GLY A 405 -13.84 15.47 -0.81
C GLY A 405 -14.96 15.41 0.24
N ARG A 406 -15.17 16.49 1.00
CA ARG A 406 -16.28 16.66 1.93
C ARG A 406 -17.48 17.23 1.16
N SER A 407 -18.68 16.72 1.41
CA SER A 407 -19.92 17.36 0.94
C SER A 407 -19.98 18.80 1.49
N GLY A 408 -19.49 19.80 0.73
CA GLY A 408 -19.49 21.18 1.24
C GLY A 408 -18.68 22.28 0.53
N GLY A 409 -18.16 22.10 -0.69
CA GLY A 409 -17.61 23.20 -1.52
C GLY A 409 -16.13 23.08 -1.87
N ASP A 410 -15.63 23.90 -2.80
CA ASP A 410 -14.22 23.91 -3.17
C ASP A 410 -13.35 24.40 -1.99
N ILE A 411 -12.31 23.65 -1.63
CA ILE A 411 -11.26 24.11 -0.69
C ILE A 411 -10.15 24.72 -1.52
N THR A 412 -10.00 26.04 -1.43
CA THR A 412 -8.84 26.76 -1.93
C THR A 412 -7.75 26.72 -0.85
N ALA A 413 -6.68 25.96 -1.08
CA ALA A 413 -5.56 25.89 -0.15
C ALA A 413 -4.46 26.87 -0.60
N CYS A 414 -4.18 27.87 0.25
CA CYS A 414 -2.95 28.65 0.17
C CYS A 414 -1.85 27.94 0.95
N MET A 415 -0.72 27.71 0.28
CA MET A 415 0.47 27.13 0.88
C MET A 415 1.66 28.03 0.61
N VAL A 416 2.40 28.39 1.65
CA VAL A 416 3.61 29.21 1.52
C VAL A 416 4.84 28.44 1.96
N TRP A 417 6.01 28.89 1.52
CA TRP A 417 7.29 28.36 1.97
C TRP A 417 8.22 29.49 2.38
N SER A 418 8.87 29.32 3.53
CA SER A 418 9.91 30.21 3.99
C SER A 418 11.28 29.72 3.55
N GLY A 419 12.11 30.63 3.04
CA GLY A 419 13.52 30.37 2.75
C GLY A 419 14.32 30.40 4.04
N GLY A 420 15.11 29.34 4.27
CA GLY A 420 16.17 29.30 5.28
C GLY A 420 17.51 29.71 4.69
#